data_AF-R6YFU3-F1
#
_entry.id   AF-R6YFU3-F1
#
_cell.length_a   1.000
_cell.length_b   1.000
_cell.length_c   1.000
_cell.angle_alpha   90.00
_cell.angle_beta   90.00
_cell.angle_gamma   90.00
#
_symmetry.space_group_name_H-M   'P 1'
#
loop_
_entity.id
_entity.type
_entity.pdbx_description
1 polymer ?
#
loop_
_entity_poly.entity_id
_entity_poly.type
_entity_poly.pdbx_seq_one_letter_code
_entity_poly.pdbx_strand_id
1 'polypeptide(L)'
;MALSVIAASSCSRRVENGYRTIAYVNSLLTDSLPELRTLAESNGKSSGTIVLVGDPSGCLRLSERMMVCDDFDNIDARKISDGLPDFAGETIVSILNFADTAYMNWPATKDGQTVLRELTVNGALAALKIPSRCKILIICNPILSEYGGSDVSDLFERIGCDVPVICSSDTTFSFTEACFRKMRERDAFTHNIAYPVARLYMAVRDSLDSKVSVLPFIDSLVPASYPDTVGVLAPNTYYSYDVQNQH
;
A
#
# COMPACT_ATOMS: atom_id res chain seq x y z
N MET A 1 37.89 -6.87 -48.46
CA MET A 1 37.20 -6.23 -47.31
C MET A 1 35.98 -7.07 -46.98
N ALA A 2 35.99 -7.77 -45.85
CA ALA A 2 34.80 -8.37 -45.25
C ALA A 2 35.02 -8.37 -43.74
N LEU A 3 34.29 -7.51 -43.04
CA LEU A 3 34.29 -7.41 -41.58
C LEU A 3 33.15 -8.30 -41.07
N SER A 4 33.49 -9.40 -40.40
CA SER A 4 32.53 -10.21 -39.65
C SER A 4 32.19 -9.53 -38.34
N VAL A 5 30.92 -9.14 -38.17
CA VAL A 5 30.39 -8.64 -36.90
C VAL A 5 29.95 -9.85 -36.08
N ILE A 6 30.65 -10.12 -34.98
CA ILE A 6 30.22 -11.09 -33.96
C ILE A 6 29.21 -10.39 -33.07
N ALA A 7 27.93 -10.73 -33.23
CA ALA A 7 26.89 -10.30 -32.30
C ALA A 7 26.99 -11.15 -31.02
N ALA A 8 27.41 -10.53 -29.92
CA ALA A 8 27.32 -11.13 -28.60
C ALA A 8 25.87 -11.06 -28.11
N SER A 9 25.14 -12.17 -28.22
CA SER A 9 23.85 -12.34 -27.54
C SER A 9 24.12 -12.53 -26.04
N SER A 10 23.96 -11.45 -25.26
CA SER A 10 23.90 -11.55 -23.81
C SER A 10 22.58 -12.23 -23.43
N CYS A 11 22.61 -13.56 -23.33
CA CYS A 11 21.58 -14.30 -22.63
C CYS A 11 21.67 -13.93 -21.16
N SER A 12 20.93 -12.91 -20.74
CA SER A 12 20.64 -12.70 -19.33
C SER A 12 20.00 -14.00 -18.81
N ARG A 13 20.69 -14.68 -17.91
CA ARG A 13 20.12 -15.82 -17.19
C ARG A 13 18.93 -15.28 -16.41
N ARG A 14 17.73 -15.55 -16.92
CA ARG A 14 16.50 -15.42 -16.15
C ARG A 14 16.67 -16.35 -14.96
N VAL A 15 16.86 -15.78 -13.78
CA VAL A 15 16.70 -16.53 -12.54
C VAL A 15 15.24 -16.95 -12.56
N GLU A 16 14.96 -18.23 -12.86
CA GLU A 16 13.66 -18.81 -12.59
C GLU A 16 13.48 -18.75 -11.08
N ASN A 17 12.85 -17.67 -10.63
CA ASN A 17 12.47 -17.53 -9.25
C ASN A 17 11.48 -18.67 -9.00
N GLY A 18 11.84 -19.64 -8.14
CA GLY A 18 10.98 -20.79 -7.79
C GLY A 18 9.68 -20.41 -7.06
N TYR A 19 9.33 -19.13 -7.08
CA TYR A 19 8.11 -18.59 -6.52
C TYR A 19 6.91 -19.04 -7.36
N ARG A 20 6.02 -19.81 -6.74
CA ARG A 20 4.76 -20.23 -7.35
C ARG A 20 3.66 -19.27 -6.89
N THR A 21 3.23 -18.40 -7.81
CA THR A 21 2.08 -17.50 -7.63
C THR A 21 0.82 -18.30 -7.23
N ILE A 22 -0.07 -17.72 -6.42
CA ILE A 22 -1.32 -18.40 -6.01
C ILE A 22 -2.26 -18.62 -7.19
N ALA A 23 -3.13 -19.64 -7.06
CA ALA A 23 -4.21 -19.88 -8.02
C ALA A 23 -5.11 -18.66 -8.22
N TYR A 24 -5.36 -17.89 -7.15
CA TYR A 24 -6.18 -16.68 -7.18
C TYR A 24 -5.64 -15.58 -8.11
N VAL A 25 -4.32 -15.39 -8.18
CA VAL A 25 -3.72 -14.42 -9.14
C VAL A 25 -3.96 -14.88 -10.57
N ASN A 26 -3.85 -16.17 -10.84
CA ASN A 26 -4.11 -16.71 -12.17
C ASN A 26 -5.60 -16.61 -12.56
N SER A 27 -6.53 -16.80 -11.62
CA SER A 27 -7.97 -16.59 -11.91
C SER A 27 -8.26 -15.12 -12.20
N LEU A 28 -7.73 -14.19 -11.41
CA LEU A 28 -7.88 -12.74 -11.66
C LEU A 28 -7.41 -12.33 -13.06
N LEU A 29 -6.26 -12.85 -13.49
CA LEU A 29 -5.69 -12.57 -14.81
C LEU A 29 -6.45 -13.26 -15.95
N THR A 30 -7.20 -14.33 -15.65
CA THR A 30 -8.07 -14.99 -16.64
C THR A 30 -9.38 -14.22 -16.78
N ASP A 31 -9.95 -13.78 -15.65
CA ASP A 31 -11.32 -13.29 -15.58
C ASP A 31 -11.44 -11.77 -15.75
N SER A 32 -10.39 -10.99 -15.46
CA SER A 32 -10.49 -9.52 -15.34
C SER A 32 -9.24 -8.76 -15.81
N LEU A 33 -8.42 -9.35 -16.68
CA LEU A 33 -7.18 -8.72 -17.14
C LEU A 33 -7.38 -7.33 -17.77
N PRO A 34 -8.38 -7.08 -18.65
CA PRO A 34 -8.60 -5.76 -19.22
C PRO A 34 -8.87 -4.70 -18.14
N GLU A 35 -9.76 -4.99 -17.19
CA GLU A 35 -10.11 -4.09 -16.10
C GLU A 35 -8.90 -3.82 -15.19
N LEU A 36 -8.11 -4.86 -14.89
CA LEU A 36 -6.90 -4.73 -14.09
C LEU A 36 -5.83 -3.87 -14.79
N ARG A 37 -5.71 -3.96 -16.12
CA ARG A 37 -4.81 -3.10 -16.90
C ARG A 37 -5.27 -1.65 -16.91
N THR A 38 -6.58 -1.41 -17.07
CA THR A 38 -7.13 -0.04 -16.96
C THR A 38 -6.85 0.55 -15.57
N LEU A 39 -6.99 -0.25 -14.50
CA LEU A 39 -6.62 0.18 -13.16
C LEU A 39 -5.11 0.48 -13.10
N ALA A 40 -4.26 -0.44 -13.56
CA ALA A 40 -2.80 -0.27 -13.57
C ALA A 40 -2.36 1.05 -14.26
N GLU A 41 -2.90 1.36 -15.44
CA GLU A 41 -2.59 2.56 -16.21
C GLU A 41 -2.93 3.87 -15.47
N SER A 42 -4.01 3.84 -14.68
CA SER A 42 -4.50 5.00 -13.91
C SER A 42 -3.75 5.26 -12.60
N ASN A 43 -2.86 4.34 -12.19
CA ASN A 43 -2.12 4.38 -10.93
C ASN A 43 -0.61 4.59 -11.17
N GLY A 44 0.16 4.72 -10.08
CA GLY A 44 1.62 4.88 -10.13
C GLY A 44 2.10 6.28 -10.52
N LYS A 45 1.20 7.26 -10.64
CA LYS A 45 1.52 8.65 -11.00
C LYS A 45 1.83 9.49 -9.76
N SER A 46 2.69 10.50 -9.90
CA SER A 46 3.04 11.43 -8.80
C SER A 46 1.86 12.26 -8.29
N SER A 47 0.76 12.34 -9.03
CA SER A 47 -0.49 12.97 -8.59
C SER A 47 -1.38 12.09 -7.70
N GLY A 48 -1.04 10.81 -7.53
CA GLY A 48 -1.80 9.89 -6.69
C GLY A 48 -1.57 10.08 -5.18
N THR A 49 -1.91 9.08 -4.39
CA THR A 49 -1.78 9.08 -2.93
C THR A 49 -0.98 7.88 -2.43
N ILE A 50 -0.31 8.03 -1.28
CA ILE A 50 0.37 6.91 -0.63
C ILE A 50 -0.70 6.07 0.07
N VAL A 51 -0.82 4.79 -0.25
CA VAL A 51 -1.89 3.93 0.25
C VAL A 51 -1.33 2.88 1.19
N LEU A 52 -1.90 2.78 2.38
CA LEU A 52 -1.56 1.82 3.41
C LEU A 52 -2.61 0.72 3.47
N VAL A 53 -2.16 -0.53 3.39
CA VAL A 53 -3.00 -1.72 3.56
C VAL A 53 -2.37 -2.64 4.60
N GLY A 54 -3.19 -3.22 5.46
CA GLY A 54 -2.71 -4.01 6.59
C GLY A 54 -3.80 -4.23 7.62
N ASP A 55 -3.41 -4.56 8.84
CA ASP A 55 -4.32 -4.48 9.97
C ASP A 55 -4.61 -3.00 10.30
N PRO A 56 -5.83 -2.66 10.76
CA PRO A 56 -6.20 -1.26 10.97
C PRO A 56 -5.24 -0.52 11.92
N SER A 57 -4.75 -1.17 12.99
CA SER A 57 -3.81 -0.52 13.93
C SER A 57 -2.46 -0.21 13.27
N GLY A 58 -1.93 -1.12 12.46
CA GLY A 58 -0.71 -0.93 11.68
C GLY A 58 -0.83 0.25 10.71
N CYS A 59 -1.93 0.31 9.95
CA CYS A 59 -2.21 1.42 9.04
C CYS A 59 -2.25 2.76 9.78
N LEU A 60 -2.96 2.84 10.90
CA LEU A 60 -3.14 4.09 11.65
C LEU A 60 -1.83 4.58 12.28
N ARG A 61 -1.08 3.70 12.94
CA ARG A 61 0.22 4.06 13.53
C ARG A 61 1.22 4.54 12.47
N LEU A 62 1.26 3.86 11.33
CA LEU A 62 2.15 4.27 10.24
C LEU A 62 1.68 5.60 9.62
N SER A 63 0.38 5.76 9.40
CA SER A 63 -0.19 7.02 8.92
C SER A 63 0.16 8.17 9.86
N GLU A 64 -0.01 8.01 11.17
CA GLU A 64 0.39 9.01 12.17
C GLU A 64 1.86 9.37 12.05
N ARG A 65 2.74 8.35 12.03
CA ARG A 65 4.17 8.59 11.91
C ARG A 65 4.51 9.37 10.64
N MET A 66 3.89 9.04 9.51
CA MET A 66 4.09 9.75 8.23
C MET A 66 3.57 11.19 8.24
N MET A 67 2.57 11.50 9.07
CA MET A 67 2.05 12.86 9.19
C MET A 67 3.00 13.81 9.91
N VAL A 68 3.93 13.29 10.72
CA VAL A 68 4.74 14.09 11.64
C VAL A 68 6.25 13.82 11.57
N CYS A 69 6.70 12.79 10.85
CA CYS A 69 8.13 12.51 10.75
C CYS A 69 8.85 13.58 9.94
N ASP A 70 10.05 13.91 10.41
CA ASP A 70 10.99 14.85 9.83
C ASP A 70 12.38 14.24 10.10
N ASP A 71 12.62 13.12 9.43
CA ASP A 71 13.85 12.35 9.55
C ASP A 71 14.85 12.73 8.42
N PHE A 72 14.41 13.46 7.39
CA PHE A 72 15.16 13.79 6.18
C PHE A 72 15.06 15.26 5.75
N ASP A 73 16.10 15.71 5.06
CA ASP A 73 16.11 17.00 4.39
C ASP A 73 15.31 16.89 3.06
N ASN A 74 14.25 17.69 2.94
CA ASN A 74 13.33 17.67 1.80
C ASN A 74 13.92 18.31 0.54
N ILE A 75 15.13 18.88 0.60
CA ILE A 75 15.89 19.34 -0.57
C ILE A 75 16.87 18.27 -1.04
N ASP A 76 17.73 17.75 -0.17
CA ASP A 76 18.85 16.89 -0.58
C ASP A 76 18.80 15.44 -0.11
N ALA A 77 17.74 15.06 0.62
CA ALA A 77 17.46 13.71 1.08
C ALA A 77 18.50 13.12 2.06
N ARG A 78 19.36 13.94 2.68
CA ARG A 78 20.19 13.50 3.80
C ARG A 78 19.31 13.18 5.01
N LYS A 79 19.73 12.21 5.81
CA LYS A 79 19.00 11.75 7.01
C LYS A 79 19.24 12.71 8.19
N ILE A 80 18.74 13.92 8.05
CA ILE A 80 18.84 15.04 8.99
C ILE A 80 17.54 15.82 8.86
N SER A 81 16.92 16.18 9.99
CA SER A 81 15.70 17.00 10.04
C SER A 81 15.93 18.39 9.44
N ASP A 82 14.98 18.87 8.65
CA ASP A 82 14.95 20.24 8.10
C ASP A 82 13.85 21.13 8.71
N GLY A 83 13.06 20.58 9.64
CA GLY A 83 11.96 21.25 10.31
C GLY A 83 10.61 21.12 9.60
N LEU A 84 10.54 20.41 8.47
CA LEU A 84 9.33 20.15 7.70
C LEU A 84 9.02 18.66 7.66
N PRO A 85 7.74 18.26 7.67
CA PRO A 85 7.40 16.84 7.53
C PRO A 85 7.95 16.24 6.23
N ASP A 86 8.54 15.05 6.32
CA ASP A 86 9.13 14.30 5.20
C ASP A 86 8.14 14.06 4.04
N PHE A 87 6.85 14.04 4.35
CA PHE A 87 5.75 13.80 3.41
C PHE A 87 4.89 15.05 3.18
N ALA A 88 5.49 16.25 3.29
CA ALA A 88 4.79 17.50 2.99
C ALA A 88 4.09 17.46 1.62
N GLY A 89 2.87 17.96 1.57
CA GLY A 89 2.01 17.98 0.38
C GLY A 89 1.34 16.65 0.04
N GLU A 90 1.72 15.54 0.68
CA GLU A 90 1.20 14.22 0.37
C GLU A 90 -0.13 13.91 1.05
N THR A 91 -0.91 13.05 0.40
CA THR A 91 -2.06 12.41 1.03
C THR A 91 -1.75 10.96 1.34
N ILE A 92 -1.91 10.59 2.61
CA ILE A 92 -1.75 9.25 3.14
C ILE A 92 -3.14 8.63 3.32
N VAL A 93 -3.42 7.56 2.60
CA VAL A 93 -4.72 6.88 2.62
C VAL A 93 -4.57 5.54 3.33
N SER A 94 -5.27 5.36 4.44
CA SER A 94 -5.34 4.07 5.13
C SER A 94 -6.62 3.33 4.75
N ILE A 95 -6.48 2.13 4.18
CA ILE A 95 -7.61 1.22 3.96
C ILE A 95 -7.68 0.27 5.16
N LEU A 96 -8.66 0.49 6.03
CA LEU A 96 -8.85 -0.26 7.26
C LEU A 96 -9.68 -1.52 6.97
N ASN A 97 -9.02 -2.68 7.02
CA ASN A 97 -9.70 -3.95 6.83
C ASN A 97 -10.32 -4.46 8.15
N PHE A 98 -11.59 -4.13 8.37
CA PHE A 98 -12.38 -4.65 9.49
C PHE A 98 -13.11 -5.96 9.15
N ALA A 99 -13.20 -6.30 7.86
CA ALA A 99 -13.87 -7.51 7.39
C ALA A 99 -13.17 -8.81 7.81
N ASP A 100 -11.84 -8.78 7.91
CA ASP A 100 -11.03 -10.00 8.00
C ASP A 100 -9.96 -9.93 9.09
N THR A 101 -10.35 -9.63 10.34
CA THR A 101 -9.41 -9.33 11.44
C THR A 101 -8.70 -10.53 12.07
N ALA A 102 -9.03 -11.76 11.66
CA ALA A 102 -8.51 -13.00 12.26
C ALA A 102 -7.12 -13.43 11.75
N TYR A 103 -6.42 -12.56 11.00
CA TYR A 103 -5.15 -12.86 10.33
C TYR A 103 -4.04 -13.41 11.23
N MET A 104 -4.04 -13.12 12.54
CA MET A 104 -2.97 -13.55 13.44
C MET A 104 -2.93 -15.07 13.66
N ASN A 105 -4.04 -15.79 13.49
CA ASN A 105 -4.11 -17.23 13.74
C ASN A 105 -3.89 -18.09 12.49
N TRP A 106 -3.89 -17.47 11.30
CA TRP A 106 -3.82 -18.16 10.02
C TRP A 106 -2.43 -18.63 9.55
N PRO A 107 -1.29 -18.06 9.99
CA PRO A 107 0.02 -18.55 9.58
C PRO A 107 0.28 -20.02 9.96
N ALA A 108 -0.43 -20.52 10.98
CA ALA A 108 -0.26 -21.87 11.52
C ALA A 108 -0.71 -23.00 10.58
N THR A 109 -1.46 -22.71 9.52
CA THR A 109 -2.00 -23.72 8.59
C THR A 109 -1.75 -23.33 7.14
N LYS A 110 -1.57 -24.30 6.24
CA LYS A 110 -1.39 -24.02 4.80
C LYS A 110 -2.60 -23.32 4.18
N ASP A 111 -3.81 -23.67 4.62
CA ASP A 111 -5.04 -23.03 4.17
C ASP A 111 -5.09 -21.58 4.65
N GLY A 112 -4.77 -21.33 5.92
CA GLY A 112 -4.65 -19.98 6.46
C GLY A 112 -3.57 -19.14 5.76
N GLN A 113 -2.42 -19.73 5.42
CA GLN A 113 -1.40 -19.05 4.61
C GLN A 113 -1.94 -18.66 3.23
N THR A 114 -2.74 -19.52 2.59
CA THR A 114 -3.39 -19.20 1.30
C THR A 114 -4.37 -18.04 1.45
N VAL A 115 -5.19 -18.05 2.51
CA VAL A 115 -6.12 -16.94 2.82
C VAL A 115 -5.36 -15.63 3.04
N LEU A 116 -4.22 -15.65 3.74
CA LEU A 116 -3.37 -14.46 3.93
C LEU A 116 -2.85 -13.92 2.59
N ARG A 117 -2.42 -14.79 1.67
CA ARG A 117 -1.97 -14.41 0.32
C ARG A 117 -3.09 -13.72 -0.46
N GLU A 118 -4.29 -14.31 -0.47
CA GLU A 118 -5.46 -13.75 -1.14
C GLU A 118 -5.87 -12.40 -0.53
N LEU A 119 -5.83 -12.27 0.79
CA LEU A 119 -6.10 -11.02 1.49
C LEU A 119 -5.14 -9.91 1.12
N THR A 120 -3.84 -10.20 1.06
CA THR A 120 -2.83 -9.21 0.65
C THR A 120 -3.08 -8.76 -0.80
N VAL A 121 -3.40 -9.68 -1.71
CA VAL A 121 -3.78 -9.35 -3.10
C VAL A 121 -5.04 -8.50 -3.15
N ASN A 122 -6.07 -8.83 -2.36
CA ASN A 122 -7.30 -8.06 -2.30
C ASN A 122 -7.09 -6.64 -1.75
N GLY A 123 -6.23 -6.49 -0.74
CA GLY A 123 -5.81 -5.18 -0.24
C GLY A 123 -5.12 -4.33 -1.32
N ALA A 124 -4.22 -4.93 -2.10
CA ALA A 124 -3.57 -4.25 -3.22
C ALA A 124 -4.57 -3.83 -4.31
N LEU A 125 -5.52 -4.70 -4.67
CA LEU A 125 -6.58 -4.36 -5.62
C LEU A 125 -7.50 -3.25 -5.12
N ALA A 126 -7.81 -3.24 -3.82
CA ALA A 126 -8.56 -2.16 -3.19
C ALA A 126 -7.81 -0.83 -3.31
N ALA A 127 -6.49 -0.82 -3.08
CA ALA A 127 -5.66 0.36 -3.24
C ALA A 127 -5.70 0.93 -4.67
N LEU A 128 -5.70 0.09 -5.71
CA LEU A 128 -5.80 0.56 -7.09
C LEU A 128 -7.18 1.16 -7.46
N LYS A 129 -8.23 0.77 -6.72
CA LYS A 129 -9.62 1.18 -6.99
C LYS A 129 -10.03 2.47 -6.30
N ILE A 130 -9.24 3.00 -5.38
CA ILE A 130 -9.60 4.24 -4.70
C ILE A 130 -9.68 5.43 -5.69
N PRO A 131 -10.61 6.38 -5.49
CA PRO A 131 -10.77 7.52 -6.40
C PRO A 131 -9.51 8.37 -6.57
N SER A 132 -8.72 8.52 -5.50
CA SER A 132 -7.51 9.36 -5.49
C SER A 132 -6.29 8.73 -6.16
N ARG A 133 -6.40 7.46 -6.60
CA ARG A 133 -5.34 6.64 -7.22
C ARG A 133 -4.15 6.40 -6.28
N CYS A 134 -3.62 5.20 -6.32
CA CYS A 134 -2.42 4.80 -5.60
C CYS A 134 -1.16 5.23 -6.37
N LYS A 135 -0.27 6.01 -5.72
CA LYS A 135 1.08 6.27 -6.24
C LYS A 135 2.11 5.27 -5.70
N ILE A 136 1.97 4.90 -4.42
CA ILE A 136 2.80 3.95 -3.68
C ILE A 136 1.86 3.13 -2.81
N LEU A 137 2.08 1.82 -2.80
CA LEU A 137 1.38 0.89 -1.91
C LEU A 137 2.32 0.44 -0.80
N ILE A 138 1.89 0.57 0.45
CA ILE A 138 2.60 0.01 1.60
C ILE A 138 1.75 -1.10 2.21
N ILE A 139 2.29 -2.31 2.26
CA ILE A 139 1.72 -3.44 3.02
C ILE A 139 2.32 -3.36 4.42
N CYS A 140 1.64 -2.67 5.33
CA CYS A 140 2.16 -2.31 6.65
C CYS A 140 1.87 -3.36 7.73
N ASN A 141 1.88 -4.64 7.36
CA ASN A 141 1.76 -5.77 8.28
C ASN A 141 2.80 -6.85 7.94
N PRO A 142 3.65 -7.27 8.90
CA PRO A 142 4.71 -8.24 8.65
C PRO A 142 4.22 -9.60 8.13
N ILE A 143 3.10 -10.10 8.68
CA ILE A 143 2.53 -11.39 8.27
C ILE A 143 2.00 -11.30 6.84
N LEU A 144 1.20 -10.28 6.52
CA LEU A 144 0.68 -10.10 5.15
C LEU A 144 1.80 -9.90 4.13
N SER A 145 2.88 -9.20 4.53
CA SER A 145 4.08 -9.01 3.72
C SER A 145 4.81 -10.33 3.47
N GLU A 146 5.00 -11.16 4.50
CA GLU A 146 5.67 -12.45 4.41
C GLU A 146 4.97 -13.39 3.44
N TYR A 147 3.64 -13.50 3.56
CA TYR A 147 2.90 -14.47 2.77
C TYR A 147 2.53 -13.95 1.39
N GLY A 148 1.98 -12.73 1.29
CA GLY A 148 1.35 -12.24 0.06
C GLY A 148 2.10 -11.12 -0.68
N GLY A 149 3.18 -10.57 -0.14
CA GLY A 149 3.91 -9.46 -0.77
C GLY A 149 4.43 -9.79 -2.18
N SER A 150 4.92 -11.03 -2.36
CA SER A 150 5.38 -11.52 -3.66
C SER A 150 4.24 -11.76 -4.66
N ASP A 151 3.03 -12.12 -4.21
CA ASP A 151 1.87 -12.31 -5.09
C ASP A 151 1.39 -10.97 -5.64
N VAL A 152 1.43 -9.93 -4.81
CA VAL A 152 1.11 -8.55 -5.24
C VAL A 152 2.13 -8.08 -6.27
N SER A 153 3.42 -8.31 -6.02
CA SER A 153 4.48 -7.96 -6.97
C SER A 153 4.31 -8.69 -8.32
N ASP A 154 4.05 -10.00 -8.29
CA ASP A 154 3.79 -10.80 -9.51
C ASP A 154 2.56 -10.29 -10.26
N LEU A 155 1.47 -10.02 -9.56
CA LEU A 155 0.26 -9.48 -10.16
C LEU A 155 0.54 -8.13 -10.82
N PHE A 156 1.18 -7.20 -10.10
CA PHE A 156 1.47 -5.85 -10.60
C PHE A 156 2.38 -5.89 -11.82
N GLU A 157 3.41 -6.74 -11.83
CA GLU A 157 4.28 -6.95 -12.99
C GLU A 157 3.47 -7.47 -14.20
N ARG A 158 2.61 -8.48 -14.00
CA ARG A 158 1.85 -9.12 -15.09
C ARG A 158 0.76 -8.22 -15.68
N ILE A 159 0.23 -7.28 -14.92
CA ILE A 159 -0.75 -6.28 -15.41
C ILE A 159 -0.08 -4.97 -15.88
N GLY A 160 1.24 -4.82 -15.73
CA GLY A 160 1.96 -3.60 -16.10
C GLY A 160 1.69 -2.42 -15.17
N CYS A 161 1.52 -2.67 -13.87
CA CYS A 161 1.28 -1.64 -12.86
C CYS A 161 2.61 -1.09 -12.32
N ASP A 162 2.83 0.21 -12.51
CA ASP A 162 4.06 0.90 -12.07
C ASP A 162 4.04 1.33 -10.60
N VAL A 163 3.00 0.98 -9.82
CA VAL A 163 2.91 1.32 -8.40
C VAL A 163 4.01 0.57 -7.62
N PRO A 164 4.94 1.26 -6.94
CA PRO A 164 5.88 0.61 -6.05
C PRO A 164 5.15 -0.01 -4.87
N VAL A 165 5.49 -1.26 -4.57
CA VAL A 165 4.98 -2.00 -3.42
C VAL A 165 6.09 -2.07 -2.37
N ILE A 166 5.82 -1.52 -1.19
CA ILE A 166 6.73 -1.55 -0.05
C ILE A 166 6.14 -2.50 0.99
N CYS A 167 6.82 -3.61 1.21
CA CYS A 167 6.40 -4.64 2.17
C CYS A 167 7.65 -5.25 2.82
N SER A 168 7.54 -5.63 4.09
CA SER A 168 8.61 -6.30 4.81
C SER A 168 8.02 -7.15 5.94
N SER A 169 8.57 -8.35 6.11
CA SER A 169 8.28 -9.21 7.26
C SER A 169 9.15 -8.89 8.48
N ASP A 170 10.18 -8.05 8.32
CA ASP A 170 11.02 -7.58 9.42
C ASP A 170 10.29 -6.50 10.22
N THR A 171 10.03 -6.79 11.50
CA THR A 171 9.34 -5.87 12.42
C THR A 171 10.14 -4.62 12.75
N THR A 172 11.45 -4.60 12.45
CA THR A 172 12.32 -3.43 12.64
C THR A 172 12.42 -2.55 11.39
N PHE A 173 11.78 -2.97 10.29
CA PHE A 173 11.81 -2.25 9.02
C PHE A 173 11.10 -0.88 9.13
N SER A 174 11.80 0.17 8.73
CA SER A 174 11.22 1.51 8.68
C SER A 174 10.49 1.75 7.35
N PHE A 175 9.17 1.60 7.38
CA PHE A 175 8.31 1.87 6.22
C PHE A 175 8.35 3.34 5.78
N THR A 176 8.49 4.29 6.71
CA THR A 176 8.59 5.72 6.38
C THR A 176 9.88 6.02 5.62
N GLU A 177 11.02 5.53 6.10
CA GLU A 177 12.31 5.69 5.40
C GLU A 177 12.29 5.03 4.02
N ALA A 178 11.76 3.81 3.92
CA ALA A 178 11.64 3.11 2.64
C ALA A 178 10.75 3.88 1.65
N CYS A 179 9.62 4.41 2.12
CA CYS A 179 8.71 5.21 1.30
C CYS A 179 9.37 6.51 0.84
N PHE A 180 9.98 7.26 1.75
CA PHE A 180 10.67 8.51 1.41
C PHE A 180 11.75 8.29 0.34
N ARG A 181 12.63 7.31 0.55
CA ARG A 181 13.69 6.97 -0.42
C ARG A 181 13.11 6.55 -1.77
N LYS A 182 12.05 5.74 -1.77
CA LYS A 182 11.40 5.31 -3.01
C LYS A 182 10.75 6.48 -3.75
N MET A 183 10.16 7.44 -3.04
CA MET A 183 9.60 8.64 -3.64
C MET A 183 10.68 9.55 -4.23
N ARG A 184 11.82 9.70 -3.55
CA ARG A 184 12.98 10.44 -4.07
C ARG A 184 13.54 9.82 -5.33
N GLU A 185 13.74 8.50 -5.33
CA GLU A 185 14.27 7.75 -6.48
C GLU A 185 13.41 7.94 -7.74
N ARG A 186 12.09 8.11 -7.56
CA ARG A 186 11.12 8.21 -8.68
C ARG A 186 10.61 9.61 -8.95
N ASP A 187 11.14 10.63 -8.27
CA ASP A 187 10.64 12.02 -8.34
C ASP A 187 9.11 12.09 -8.14
N ALA A 188 8.62 11.38 -7.12
CA ALA A 188 7.19 11.13 -6.92
C ALA A 188 6.51 12.05 -5.89
N PHE A 189 7.27 12.96 -5.28
CA PHE A 189 6.73 13.97 -4.37
C PHE A 189 5.87 14.99 -5.11
N THR A 190 4.80 15.45 -4.47
CA THR A 190 4.04 16.57 -5.00
C THR A 190 4.84 17.87 -4.92
N HIS A 191 4.49 18.84 -5.77
CA HIS A 191 4.99 20.21 -5.65
C HIS A 191 4.16 21.06 -4.67
N ASN A 192 3.27 20.43 -3.90
CA ASN A 192 2.36 21.14 -3.01
C ASN A 192 3.05 21.45 -1.68
N ILE A 193 3.12 22.73 -1.32
CA ILE A 193 3.72 23.17 -0.07
C ILE A 193 2.61 23.25 0.98
N ALA A 194 2.30 22.10 1.58
CA ALA A 194 1.29 21.97 2.62
C ALA A 194 1.70 20.90 3.63
N TYR A 195 1.07 20.90 4.80
CA TYR A 195 1.19 19.76 5.70
C TYR A 195 0.62 18.49 5.05
N PRO A 196 1.16 17.30 5.38
CA PRO A 196 0.59 16.05 4.91
C PRO A 196 -0.88 15.92 5.37
N VAL A 197 -1.69 15.18 4.62
CA VAL A 197 -3.11 14.93 4.93
C VAL A 197 -3.37 13.44 5.04
N ALA A 198 -4.15 13.04 6.03
CA ALA A 198 -4.53 11.66 6.22
C ALA A 198 -6.00 11.44 5.83
N ARG A 199 -6.31 10.29 5.19
CA ARG A 199 -7.67 9.90 4.80
C ARG A 199 -7.91 8.43 5.12
N LEU A 200 -9.15 8.12 5.49
CA LEU A 200 -9.55 6.77 5.86
C LEU A 200 -10.57 6.21 4.86
N TYR A 201 -10.32 4.97 4.45
CA TYR A 201 -11.30 4.09 3.82
C TYR A 201 -11.46 2.87 4.71
N MET A 202 -12.58 2.18 4.59
CA MET A 202 -12.80 0.90 5.24
C MET A 202 -13.19 -0.17 4.23
N ALA A 203 -12.63 -1.36 4.43
CA ALA A 203 -13.07 -2.57 3.75
C ALA A 203 -14.11 -3.27 4.64
N VAL A 204 -15.32 -3.42 4.10
CA VAL A 204 -16.46 -4.08 4.75
C VAL A 204 -16.95 -5.22 3.87
N ARG A 205 -17.37 -6.32 4.51
CA ARG A 205 -18.07 -7.41 3.83
C ARG A 205 -19.52 -6.99 3.62
N ASP A 206 -19.98 -7.06 2.38
CA ASP A 206 -21.39 -6.97 2.08
C ASP A 206 -22.10 -8.17 2.70
N SER A 207 -23.18 -7.88 3.44
CA SER A 207 -24.04 -8.87 4.08
C SER A 207 -24.70 -9.84 3.10
N LEU A 208 -24.85 -9.48 1.82
CA LEU A 208 -25.63 -10.25 0.86
C LEU A 208 -24.81 -11.25 0.04
N ASP A 209 -23.58 -10.91 -0.36
CA ASP A 209 -22.75 -11.73 -1.25
C ASP A 209 -21.36 -12.04 -0.69
N SER A 210 -21.07 -11.63 0.56
CA SER A 210 -19.75 -11.77 1.21
C SER A 210 -18.60 -11.05 0.50
N LYS A 211 -18.89 -10.22 -0.51
CA LYS A 211 -17.88 -9.46 -1.24
C LYS A 211 -17.35 -8.34 -0.37
N VAL A 212 -16.04 -8.11 -0.44
CA VAL A 212 -15.41 -6.98 0.25
C VAL A 212 -15.53 -5.74 -0.62
N SER A 213 -16.20 -4.72 -0.10
CA SER A 213 -16.32 -3.40 -0.71
C SER A 213 -15.44 -2.41 0.05
N VAL A 214 -14.85 -1.45 -0.66
CA VAL A 214 -14.06 -0.37 -0.07
C VAL A 214 -14.84 0.93 -0.21
N LEU A 215 -15.14 1.55 0.92
CA LEU A 215 -15.90 2.80 1.02
C LEU A 215 -15.12 3.81 1.86
N PRO A 216 -15.44 5.11 1.75
CA PRO A 216 -15.04 6.09 2.75
C PRO A 216 -15.35 5.58 4.16
N PHE A 217 -14.48 5.88 5.12
CA PHE A 217 -14.64 5.44 6.49
C PHE A 217 -15.93 6.01 7.13
N ILE A 218 -16.64 5.14 7.85
CA ILE A 218 -17.90 5.47 8.54
C ILE A 218 -17.82 4.87 9.95
N ASP A 219 -17.83 5.72 10.97
CA ASP A 219 -17.70 5.32 12.39
C ASP A 219 -18.73 4.26 12.81
N SER A 220 -19.98 4.39 12.35
CA SER A 220 -21.06 3.47 12.72
C SER A 220 -20.88 2.05 12.18
N LEU A 221 -19.95 1.83 11.25
CA LEU A 221 -19.63 0.52 10.68
C LEU A 221 -18.40 -0.14 11.33
N VAL A 222 -17.75 0.53 12.28
CA VAL A 222 -16.63 -0.05 13.03
C VAL A 222 -17.18 -1.14 13.96
N PRO A 223 -16.65 -2.38 13.90
CA PRO A 223 -17.10 -3.45 14.78
C PRO A 223 -16.84 -3.11 16.25
N ALA A 224 -17.80 -3.41 17.14
CA ALA A 224 -17.65 -3.18 18.59
C ALA A 224 -16.51 -3.99 19.25
N SER A 225 -16.04 -5.05 18.59
CA SER A 225 -14.84 -5.81 19.00
C SER A 225 -13.54 -5.03 18.79
N TYR A 226 -13.62 -3.95 18.01
CA TYR A 226 -12.56 -2.96 17.91
C TYR A 226 -12.81 -1.91 19.00
N PRO A 227 -11.93 -1.78 20.01
CA PRO A 227 -12.20 -0.94 21.16
C PRO A 227 -12.50 0.50 20.73
N ASP A 228 -13.36 1.16 21.51
CA ASP A 228 -13.84 2.51 21.24
C ASP A 228 -12.66 3.45 21.02
N THR A 229 -12.62 3.97 19.81
CA THR A 229 -11.37 4.36 19.15
C THR A 229 -11.38 5.85 18.85
N VAL A 230 -12.21 6.59 19.57
CA VAL A 230 -12.13 8.05 19.69
C VAL A 230 -10.73 8.48 20.22
N GLY A 231 -9.95 7.56 20.83
CA GLY A 231 -8.53 7.76 21.16
C GLY A 231 -7.52 6.89 20.39
N VAL A 232 -7.94 6.02 19.45
CA VAL A 232 -7.08 5.05 18.75
C VAL A 232 -7.32 4.98 17.22
N LEU A 233 -8.54 5.25 16.72
CA LEU A 233 -8.88 5.50 15.30
C LEU A 233 -8.82 6.99 14.95
N ALA A 234 -8.88 7.88 15.92
CA ALA A 234 -8.67 9.31 15.72
C ALA A 234 -7.31 9.72 16.32
N PRO A 235 -6.24 9.68 15.51
CA PRO A 235 -5.02 10.40 15.83
C PRO A 235 -5.30 11.83 16.25
N ASN A 236 -4.49 12.37 17.16
CA ASN A 236 -4.55 13.79 17.54
C ASN A 236 -4.49 14.74 16.31
N THR A 237 -3.93 14.27 15.19
CA THR A 237 -3.86 14.98 13.91
C THR A 237 -5.13 14.93 13.06
N TYR A 238 -6.05 13.98 13.24
CA TYR A 238 -7.34 14.01 12.51
C TYR A 238 -8.28 15.08 13.10
N TYR A 239 -8.29 15.22 14.42
CA TYR A 239 -9.05 16.29 15.09
C TYR A 239 -8.53 17.69 14.78
N SER A 240 -7.22 17.87 14.51
CA SER A 240 -6.68 19.22 14.28
C SER A 240 -7.14 19.85 12.95
N TYR A 241 -7.47 19.05 11.94
CA TYR A 241 -7.91 19.57 10.63
C TYR A 241 -9.40 19.92 10.59
N ASP A 242 -10.27 19.18 11.27
CA ASP A 242 -11.69 19.54 11.35
C ASP A 242 -11.93 20.80 12.18
N VAL A 243 -11.08 21.08 13.18
CA VAL A 243 -11.14 22.32 13.96
C VAL A 243 -10.60 23.52 13.17
N GLN A 244 -9.74 23.34 12.17
CA GLN A 244 -9.23 24.43 11.33
C GLN A 244 -10.16 24.83 10.18
N ASN A 245 -11.09 23.96 9.76
CA ASN A 245 -12.07 24.27 8.71
C ASN A 245 -13.40 24.86 9.26
N GLN A 246 -13.45 25.24 10.54
CA GLN A 246 -14.61 25.87 11.18
C GLN A 246 -14.46 27.37 11.46
N HIS A 247 -13.50 28.06 10.83
CA HIS A 247 -13.33 29.51 10.92
C HIS A 247 -13.22 30.19 9.55
#